data_AF-A0A2G7G110-F1
#
_entry.id   AF-A0A2G7G110-F1
#
_cell.length_a   1.000
_cell.length_b   1.000
_cell.length_c   1.000
_cell.angle_alpha   90.00
_cell.angle_beta   90.00
_cell.angle_gamma   90.00
#
_symmetry.space_group_name_H-M   'P 1'
#
loop_
_entity.id
_entity.type
_entity.pdbx_description
1 polymer ?
#
loop_
_entity_poly.entity_id
_entity_poly.type
_entity_poly.pdbx_seq_one_letter_code
_entity_poly.pdbx_strand_id
1 'polypeptide(L)'
;MAMRSSFLLSSRLIRPLAIGKKCVRCFHKHASTPSVPSPTPFVPDVETFLTLIGRGMAKHASKLPSWEKLFTLSSTELRDIGIEPTRQRRYLLRKREKFRNGVFGPGGDLEHVVDGTAQLRVVEVPLTPRDTTTDNQASGPSTSSATLSPGMRKVIINLPPDASEYTHDPSKPLKKFAHMKIHRGSMLSGPFLQPIKGTDNCAALLKVQEGMWEDKLGHKVDGGERRRAEVRAKKRSEERRKGTA
;
A
#
# COMPACT_ATOMS: atom_id res chain seq x y z
N MET A 1 -48.84 76.50 14.77
CA MET A 1 -48.76 75.74 13.50
C MET A 1 -47.82 74.57 13.76
N ALA A 2 -48.30 73.39 14.16
CA ALA A 2 -48.66 72.26 13.28
C ALA A 2 -47.42 71.70 12.54
N MET A 3 -47.02 70.42 12.54
CA MET A 3 -47.63 69.16 12.99
C MET A 3 -46.54 68.15 13.39
N ARG A 4 -46.96 67.17 14.19
CA ARG A 4 -46.23 65.95 14.57
C ARG A 4 -45.86 65.12 13.33
N SER A 5 -44.60 64.70 13.23
CA SER A 5 -44.16 63.70 12.26
C SER A 5 -44.14 62.33 12.92
N SER A 6 -45.10 61.50 12.54
CA SER A 6 -45.33 60.14 13.03
C SER A 6 -44.26 59.16 12.55
N PHE A 7 -43.95 58.24 13.46
CA PHE A 7 -43.29 56.94 13.30
C PHE A 7 -43.28 56.34 11.89
N LEU A 8 -42.12 55.90 11.43
CA LEU A 8 -42.01 54.77 10.52
C LEU A 8 -41.03 53.75 11.09
N LEU A 9 -41.60 52.77 11.79
CA LEU A 9 -41.00 51.47 12.06
C LEU A 9 -40.50 50.91 10.73
N SER A 10 -39.18 50.80 10.56
CA SER A 10 -38.60 49.99 9.49
C SER A 10 -38.98 48.53 9.76
N SER A 11 -40.02 48.08 9.06
CA SER A 11 -40.51 46.71 9.08
C SER A 11 -39.37 45.80 8.66
N ARG A 12 -38.91 44.96 9.60
CA ARG A 12 -38.08 43.80 9.28
C ARG A 12 -38.83 42.98 8.24
N LEU A 13 -38.33 42.98 7.01
CA LEU A 13 -38.81 42.13 5.94
C LEU A 13 -38.74 40.68 6.42
N ILE A 14 -39.90 40.08 6.68
CA ILE A 14 -40.04 38.65 6.91
C ILE A 14 -39.70 38.00 5.57
N ARG A 15 -38.47 37.46 5.45
CA ARG A 15 -38.12 36.61 4.30
C ARG A 15 -39.07 35.40 4.31
N PRO A 16 -39.82 35.14 3.24
CA PRO A 16 -40.64 33.94 3.17
C PRO A 16 -39.71 32.73 3.19
N LEU A 17 -39.98 31.79 4.10
CA LEU A 17 -39.38 30.47 4.08
C LEU A 17 -39.81 29.78 2.79
N ALA A 18 -38.96 29.82 1.78
CA ALA A 18 -39.16 29.04 0.56
C ALA A 18 -39.00 27.55 0.91
N ILE A 19 -40.14 26.85 1.03
CA ILE A 19 -40.20 25.39 1.20
C ILE A 19 -39.89 24.77 -0.18
N GLY A 20 -38.62 24.80 -0.56
CA GLY A 20 -38.13 24.07 -1.72
C GLY A 20 -38.10 22.58 -1.40
N LYS A 21 -38.73 21.74 -2.23
CA LYS A 21 -38.59 20.29 -2.15
C LYS A 21 -37.13 19.93 -2.44
N LYS A 22 -36.33 19.69 -1.39
CA LYS A 22 -34.96 19.17 -1.53
C LYS A 22 -35.04 17.71 -1.97
N CYS A 23 -34.95 17.44 -3.26
CA CYS A 23 -34.77 16.08 -3.77
C CYS A 23 -33.33 15.63 -3.53
N VAL A 24 -33.11 14.85 -2.47
CA VAL A 24 -31.84 14.16 -2.24
C VAL A 24 -31.92 12.80 -2.92
N ARG A 25 -31.14 12.60 -3.99
CA ARG A 25 -31.07 11.30 -4.68
C ARG A 25 -30.03 10.43 -3.99
N CYS A 26 -30.48 9.44 -3.23
CA CYS A 26 -29.59 8.46 -2.58
C CYS A 26 -29.14 7.40 -3.59
N PHE A 27 -28.08 7.68 -4.36
CA PHE A 27 -27.50 6.74 -5.33
C PHE A 27 -26.94 5.43 -4.72
N HIS A 28 -26.89 5.32 -3.39
CA HIS A 28 -26.30 4.18 -2.69
C HIS A 28 -27.20 2.94 -2.60
N LYS A 29 -28.50 3.04 -2.91
CA LYS A 29 -29.46 1.93 -2.73
C LYS A 29 -29.30 0.79 -3.76
N HIS A 30 -28.59 1.03 -4.86
CA HIS A 30 -28.36 0.05 -5.92
C HIS A 30 -26.87 -0.29 -6.14
N ALA A 31 -25.98 0.20 -5.26
CA ALA A 31 -24.60 -0.24 -5.30
C ALA A 31 -24.52 -1.66 -4.73
N SER A 32 -23.92 -2.60 -5.48
CA SER A 32 -23.67 -3.94 -4.97
C SER A 32 -22.81 -3.87 -3.72
N THR A 33 -23.15 -4.67 -2.71
CA THR A 33 -22.29 -4.79 -1.52
C THR A 33 -20.94 -5.33 -1.96
N PRO A 34 -19.83 -4.64 -1.63
CA PRO A 34 -18.52 -5.04 -2.12
C PRO A 34 -18.15 -6.40 -1.54
N SER A 35 -17.75 -7.33 -2.41
CA SER A 35 -17.37 -8.68 -2.00
C SER A 35 -16.16 -8.66 -1.05
N VAL A 36 -16.08 -9.68 -0.20
CA VAL A 36 -14.91 -9.92 0.64
C VAL A 36 -13.89 -10.68 -0.20
N PRO A 37 -12.67 -10.14 -0.39
CA PRO A 37 -11.62 -10.83 -1.14
C PRO A 37 -11.08 -11.99 -0.30
N SER A 38 -10.68 -13.09 -0.95
CA SER A 38 -10.00 -14.20 -0.28
C SER A 38 -8.62 -13.76 0.25
N PRO A 39 -8.16 -14.31 1.39
CA PRO A 39 -6.80 -14.06 1.86
C PRO A 39 -5.77 -14.56 0.85
N THR A 40 -4.64 -13.86 0.75
CA THR A 40 -3.52 -14.28 -0.13
C THR A 40 -2.52 -15.10 0.69
N PRO A 41 -1.70 -15.96 0.08
CA PRO A 41 -0.66 -16.70 0.82
C PRO A 41 0.30 -15.79 1.59
N PHE A 42 0.57 -14.60 1.04
CA PHE A 42 1.38 -13.59 1.69
C PHE A 42 0.67 -12.84 2.84
N VAL A 43 -0.67 -12.81 2.83
CA VAL A 43 -1.51 -12.17 3.85
C VAL A 43 -2.63 -13.12 4.28
N PRO A 44 -2.30 -14.15 5.08
CA PRO A 44 -3.29 -15.13 5.52
C PRO A 44 -4.24 -14.56 6.57
N ASP A 45 -3.71 -13.74 7.48
CA ASP A 45 -4.42 -13.27 8.68
C ASP A 45 -4.65 -11.76 8.72
N VAL A 46 -5.62 -11.35 9.54
CA VAL A 46 -5.93 -9.94 9.82
C VAL A 46 -4.72 -9.23 10.44
N GLU A 47 -4.04 -9.86 11.38
CA GLU A 47 -2.89 -9.27 12.08
C GLU A 47 -1.75 -8.98 11.09
N THR A 48 -1.50 -9.91 10.17
CA THR A 48 -0.51 -9.77 9.09
C THR A 48 -0.86 -8.59 8.19
N PHE A 49 -2.14 -8.46 7.78
CA PHE A 49 -2.59 -7.31 6.99
C PHE A 49 -2.38 -5.97 7.71
N LEU A 50 -2.76 -5.89 8.99
CA LEU A 50 -2.64 -4.66 9.78
C LEU A 50 -1.18 -4.29 10.05
N THR A 51 -0.31 -5.28 10.17
CA THR A 51 1.14 -5.09 10.32
C THR A 51 1.76 -4.56 9.03
N LEU A 52 1.40 -5.14 7.87
CA LEU A 52 1.90 -4.71 6.56
C LEU A 52 1.54 -3.26 6.23
N ILE A 53 0.31 -2.83 6.51
CA ILE A 53 -0.11 -1.43 6.25
C ILE A 53 0.52 -0.42 7.21
N GLY A 54 1.11 -0.87 8.32
CA GLY A 54 1.87 -0.06 9.28
C GLY A 54 1.02 0.94 10.08
N ARG A 55 1.59 2.12 10.38
CA ARG A 55 0.97 3.19 11.19
C ARG A 55 0.47 2.76 12.58
N GLY A 56 1.08 1.71 13.14
CA GLY A 56 0.67 1.14 14.42
C GLY A 56 -0.74 0.54 14.41
N MET A 57 -1.24 0.09 13.25
CA MET A 57 -2.56 -0.54 13.12
C MET A 57 -2.63 -1.93 13.76
N ALA A 58 -1.50 -2.63 13.90
CA ALA A 58 -1.39 -3.91 14.58
C ALA A 58 -1.96 -3.88 16.01
N LYS A 59 -1.93 -2.72 16.68
CA LYS A 59 -2.51 -2.50 18.02
C LYS A 59 -4.02 -2.77 18.09
N HIS A 60 -4.71 -2.67 16.96
CA HIS A 60 -6.16 -2.86 16.88
C HIS A 60 -6.54 -4.26 16.36
N ALA A 61 -5.57 -5.19 16.23
CA ALA A 61 -5.82 -6.56 15.76
C ALA A 61 -6.87 -7.29 16.62
N SER A 62 -6.75 -7.21 17.95
CA SER A 62 -7.68 -7.88 18.87
C SER A 62 -9.13 -7.42 18.75
N LYS A 63 -9.36 -6.24 18.16
CA LYS A 63 -10.70 -5.67 17.93
C LYS A 63 -11.35 -6.19 16.65
N LEU A 64 -10.57 -6.82 15.77
CA LEU A 64 -10.99 -7.31 14.45
C LEU A 64 -10.75 -8.82 14.37
N PRO A 65 -11.63 -9.64 14.96
CA PRO A 65 -11.37 -11.06 15.17
C PRO A 65 -11.43 -11.92 13.90
N SER A 66 -12.04 -11.44 12.81
CA SER A 66 -12.15 -12.21 11.58
C SER A 66 -11.90 -11.38 10.31
N TRP A 67 -11.44 -12.08 9.27
CA TRP A 67 -11.15 -11.50 7.95
C TRP A 67 -12.38 -10.85 7.33
N GLU A 68 -13.53 -11.50 7.41
CA GLU A 68 -14.80 -10.96 6.90
C GLU A 68 -15.19 -9.65 7.60
N LYS A 69 -15.03 -9.58 8.93
CA LYS A 69 -15.32 -8.36 9.69
C LYS A 69 -14.38 -7.23 9.26
N LEU A 70 -13.10 -7.52 9.02
CA LEU A 70 -12.16 -6.52 8.53
C LEU A 70 -12.65 -5.87 7.23
N PHE A 71 -13.19 -6.63 6.28
CA PHE A 71 -13.66 -6.10 4.99
C PHE A 71 -15.11 -5.62 4.99
N THR A 72 -15.93 -5.98 5.97
CA THR A 72 -17.35 -5.62 6.01
C THR A 72 -17.60 -4.35 6.80
N LEU A 73 -16.90 -4.15 7.93
CA LEU A 73 -17.22 -3.08 8.88
C LEU A 73 -17.20 -1.68 8.27
N SER A 74 -18.18 -0.86 8.64
CA SER A 74 -18.31 0.53 8.20
C SER A 74 -17.46 1.50 9.05
N SER A 75 -17.32 2.75 8.59
CA SER A 75 -16.53 3.78 9.30
C SER A 75 -17.06 4.07 10.72
N THR A 76 -18.38 4.05 10.89
CA THR A 76 -19.03 4.27 12.20
C THR A 76 -18.81 3.08 13.11
N GLU A 77 -19.00 1.85 12.63
CA GLU A 77 -18.75 0.64 13.41
C GLU A 77 -17.28 0.54 13.86
N LEU A 78 -16.32 0.90 12.98
CA LEU A 78 -14.90 0.93 13.35
C LEU A 78 -14.61 1.93 14.47
N ARG A 79 -15.36 3.04 14.56
CA ARG A 79 -15.24 3.99 15.68
C ARG A 79 -15.77 3.37 16.96
N ASP A 80 -16.93 2.73 16.87
CA ASP A 80 -17.64 2.19 18.03
C ASP A 80 -16.88 0.98 18.64
N ILE A 81 -16.15 0.24 17.80
CA ILE A 81 -15.19 -0.81 18.19
C ILE A 81 -13.89 -0.23 18.82
N GLY A 82 -13.68 1.09 18.74
CA GLY A 82 -12.57 1.79 19.39
C GLY A 82 -11.35 2.05 18.51
N ILE A 83 -11.48 2.03 17.18
CA ILE A 83 -10.46 2.62 16.28
C ILE A 83 -10.77 4.11 16.15
N GLU A 84 -10.43 4.87 17.19
CA GLU A 84 -10.90 6.25 17.31
C GLU A 84 -10.31 7.21 16.28
N PRO A 85 -8.98 7.23 16.01
CA PRO A 85 -8.40 8.26 15.16
C PRO A 85 -8.99 8.19 13.75
N THR A 86 -9.73 9.23 13.37
CA THR A 86 -10.42 9.30 12.07
C THR A 86 -9.44 9.11 10.90
N ARG A 87 -8.17 9.57 11.06
CA ARG A 87 -7.11 9.35 10.08
C ARG A 87 -6.76 7.87 9.91
N GLN A 88 -6.71 7.09 10.99
CA GLN A 88 -6.45 5.64 10.94
C GLN A 88 -7.63 4.90 10.29
N ARG A 89 -8.88 5.23 10.67
CA ARG A 89 -10.08 4.62 10.05
C ARG A 89 -10.15 4.84 8.55
N ARG A 90 -9.99 6.09 8.09
CA ARG A 90 -9.98 6.41 6.64
C ARG A 90 -8.84 5.71 5.91
N TYR A 91 -7.68 5.60 6.55
CA TYR A 91 -6.53 4.90 5.99
C TYR A 91 -6.79 3.40 5.83
N LEU A 92 -7.34 2.74 6.85
CA LEU A 92 -7.71 1.32 6.82
C LEU A 92 -8.73 1.04 5.70
N LEU A 93 -9.80 1.84 5.62
CA LEU A 93 -10.82 1.71 4.58
C LEU A 93 -10.21 1.86 3.17
N ARG A 94 -9.30 2.81 2.99
CA ARG A 94 -8.57 2.96 1.71
C ARG A 94 -7.71 1.75 1.38
N LYS A 95 -7.01 1.17 2.36
CA LYS A 95 -6.14 0.00 2.13
C LYS A 95 -6.97 -1.26 1.86
N ARG A 96 -8.12 -1.45 2.52
CA ARG A 96 -9.11 -2.49 2.20
C ARG A 96 -9.57 -2.42 0.75
N GLU A 97 -9.92 -1.23 0.29
CA GLU A 97 -10.40 -1.04 -1.08
C GLU A 97 -9.30 -1.30 -2.12
N LYS A 98 -8.06 -0.90 -1.84
CA LYS A 98 -6.92 -1.29 -2.70
C LYS A 98 -6.75 -2.79 -2.78
N PHE A 99 -6.88 -3.50 -1.65
CA PHE A 99 -6.77 -4.95 -1.60
C PHE A 99 -7.91 -5.63 -2.38
N ARG A 100 -9.15 -5.14 -2.29
CA ARG A 100 -10.29 -5.62 -3.10
C ARG A 100 -10.03 -5.49 -4.60
N ASN A 101 -9.42 -4.40 -5.01
CA ASN A 101 -9.10 -4.13 -6.42
C ASN A 101 -7.85 -4.90 -6.91
N GLY A 102 -7.26 -5.78 -6.10
CA GLY A 102 -6.04 -6.50 -6.45
C GLY A 102 -4.80 -5.62 -6.54
N VAL A 103 -4.85 -4.38 -6.02
CA VAL A 103 -3.71 -3.46 -6.01
C VAL A 103 -2.94 -3.67 -4.72
N PHE A 104 -2.11 -4.71 -4.72
CA PHE A 104 -1.27 -5.05 -3.59
C PHE A 104 0.03 -4.24 -3.57
N GLY A 105 0.69 -4.21 -2.41
CA GLY A 105 2.06 -3.71 -2.33
C GLY A 105 3.08 -4.81 -2.68
N PRO A 106 4.39 -4.55 -2.46
CA PRO A 106 5.43 -5.54 -2.67
C PRO A 106 5.08 -6.88 -2.01
N GLY A 107 5.17 -7.98 -2.76
CA GLY A 107 4.95 -9.34 -2.26
C GLY A 107 3.50 -9.83 -2.19
N GLY A 108 2.49 -8.99 -2.43
CA GLY A 108 1.09 -9.43 -2.34
C GLY A 108 0.66 -10.45 -3.40
N ASP A 109 1.37 -10.49 -4.52
CA ASP A 109 1.13 -11.39 -5.65
C ASP A 109 1.77 -12.78 -5.49
N LEU A 110 2.48 -13.02 -4.39
CA LEU A 110 3.29 -14.21 -4.18
C LEU A 110 2.43 -15.42 -3.77
N GLU A 111 2.66 -16.54 -4.45
CA GLU A 111 1.93 -17.79 -4.24
C GLU A 111 2.59 -18.68 -3.19
N HIS A 112 3.90 -18.89 -3.31
CA HIS A 112 4.69 -19.68 -2.36
C HIS A 112 5.22 -18.78 -1.25
N VAL A 113 4.64 -18.89 -0.06
CA VAL A 113 5.06 -18.16 1.14
C VAL A 113 5.01 -19.13 2.30
N VAL A 114 6.11 -19.23 3.04
CA VAL A 114 6.25 -20.09 4.22
C VAL A 114 6.62 -19.22 5.40
N ASP A 115 5.85 -19.26 6.48
CA ASP A 115 6.06 -18.47 7.72
C ASP A 115 6.22 -16.95 7.48
N GLY A 116 5.49 -16.40 6.51
CA GLY A 116 5.61 -14.99 6.13
C GLY A 116 6.92 -14.64 5.42
N THR A 117 7.64 -15.65 4.91
CA THR A 117 8.84 -15.49 4.08
C THR A 117 8.62 -16.10 2.71
N ALA A 118 9.09 -15.41 1.67
CA ALA A 118 9.02 -15.88 0.31
C ALA A 118 10.41 -15.81 -0.34
N GLN A 119 10.73 -16.78 -1.19
CA GLN A 119 11.99 -16.82 -1.90
C GLN A 119 11.78 -16.50 -3.37
N LEU A 120 12.43 -15.43 -3.81
CA LEU A 120 12.46 -15.03 -5.20
C LEU A 120 13.80 -15.40 -5.82
N ARG A 121 13.77 -16.00 -7.01
CA ARG A 121 14.97 -16.33 -7.79
C ARG A 121 14.82 -15.83 -9.22
N VAL A 122 15.94 -15.39 -9.79
CA VAL A 122 16.06 -15.12 -11.23
C VAL A 122 16.46 -16.41 -11.92
N VAL A 123 15.63 -16.88 -12.84
CA VAL A 123 15.82 -18.12 -13.59
C VAL A 123 15.77 -17.84 -15.08
N GLU A 124 16.56 -18.57 -15.86
CA GLU A 124 16.51 -18.57 -17.32
C GLU A 124 15.38 -19.46 -17.82
N VAL A 125 14.52 -18.89 -18.68
CA VAL A 125 13.35 -19.55 -19.24
C VAL A 125 13.38 -19.42 -20.76
N PRO A 126 13.02 -20.47 -21.53
CA PRO A 126 12.93 -20.39 -22.99
C PRO A 126 12.03 -19.23 -23.44
N LEU A 127 12.51 -18.46 -24.41
CA LEU A 127 11.73 -17.39 -25.04
C LEU A 127 10.58 -18.02 -25.83
N THR A 128 9.34 -17.82 -25.37
CA THR A 128 8.17 -18.16 -26.18
C THR A 128 7.75 -16.96 -27.02
N PRO A 129 7.43 -17.14 -28.32
CA PRO A 129 7.11 -16.02 -29.21
C PRO A 129 5.83 -15.25 -28.82
N ARG A 130 4.98 -15.83 -27.95
CA ARG A 130 3.69 -15.23 -27.53
C ARG A 130 3.82 -14.06 -26.56
N ASP A 131 4.96 -13.91 -25.90
CA ASP A 131 5.21 -12.84 -24.92
C ASP A 131 5.27 -11.42 -25.53
N THR A 132 5.24 -11.31 -26.85
CA THR A 132 5.34 -10.04 -27.59
C THR A 132 4.00 -9.34 -27.81
N THR A 133 2.86 -9.99 -27.51
CA THR A 133 1.53 -9.54 -27.98
C THR A 133 0.62 -8.94 -26.90
N THR A 134 0.94 -9.04 -25.60
CA THR A 134 -0.03 -8.72 -24.54
C THR A 134 0.05 -7.28 -24.00
N ASP A 135 1.10 -6.52 -24.32
CA ASP A 135 1.21 -5.12 -23.90
C ASP A 135 1.36 -4.24 -25.15
N ASN A 136 0.46 -3.26 -25.35
CA ASN A 136 0.57 -2.16 -26.33
C ASN A 136 1.74 -1.20 -26.00
N GLN A 137 2.87 -1.74 -25.56
CA GLN A 137 4.12 -1.05 -25.35
C GLN A 137 5.20 -1.82 -26.10
N ALA A 138 5.64 -1.21 -27.22
CA ALA A 138 6.81 -1.51 -28.03
C ALA A 138 7.47 -2.88 -27.78
N SER A 139 7.40 -3.75 -28.79
CA SER A 139 8.32 -4.88 -28.96
C SER A 139 9.76 -4.39 -28.79
N GLY A 140 10.29 -4.52 -27.57
CA GLY A 140 11.68 -4.24 -27.30
C GLY A 140 12.54 -5.19 -28.15
N PRO A 141 13.70 -4.75 -28.66
CA PRO A 141 14.61 -5.63 -29.37
C PRO A 141 14.93 -6.85 -28.50
N SER A 142 15.04 -8.02 -29.11
CA SER A 142 15.54 -9.24 -28.45
C SER A 142 16.86 -8.90 -27.75
N THR A 143 16.82 -8.72 -26.43
CA THR A 143 17.99 -8.31 -25.66
C THR A 143 18.91 -9.50 -25.47
N SER A 144 19.68 -9.81 -26.52
CA SER A 144 20.79 -10.76 -26.45
C SER A 144 21.83 -10.20 -25.47
N SER A 145 22.17 -10.96 -24.44
CA SER A 145 23.22 -10.60 -23.47
C SER A 145 24.30 -11.67 -23.47
N ALA A 146 25.56 -11.28 -23.33
CA ALA A 146 26.71 -12.19 -23.33
C ALA A 146 26.69 -13.25 -22.21
N THR A 147 25.88 -13.05 -21.17
CA THR A 147 25.72 -14.00 -20.03
C THR A 147 24.50 -14.89 -20.14
N LEU A 148 23.65 -14.71 -21.16
CA LEU A 148 22.44 -15.50 -21.35
C LEU A 148 22.70 -16.66 -22.31
N SER A 149 22.09 -17.80 -22.00
CA SER A 149 22.03 -18.91 -22.95
C SER A 149 21.24 -18.50 -24.20
N PRO A 150 21.65 -18.91 -25.42
CA PRO A 150 20.93 -18.57 -26.64
C PRO A 150 19.47 -19.03 -26.58
N GLY A 151 18.53 -18.13 -26.90
CA GLY A 151 17.08 -18.43 -26.88
C GLY A 151 16.43 -18.39 -25.50
N MET A 152 17.15 -17.99 -24.44
CA MET A 152 16.61 -17.85 -23.08
C MET A 152 16.38 -16.40 -22.68
N ARG A 153 15.49 -16.17 -21.71
CA ARG A 153 15.33 -14.90 -21.00
C ARG A 153 15.33 -15.11 -19.49
N LYS A 154 15.78 -14.11 -18.74
CA LYS A 154 15.72 -14.12 -17.27
C LYS A 154 14.35 -13.64 -16.79
N VAL A 155 13.75 -14.42 -15.90
CA VAL A 155 12.45 -14.13 -15.28
C VAL A 155 12.56 -14.32 -13.77
N ILE A 156 11.79 -13.54 -13.01
CA ILE A 156 11.72 -13.67 -11.55
C ILE A 156 10.63 -14.70 -11.22
N ILE A 157 10.98 -15.69 -10.42
CA ILE A 157 10.08 -16.77 -10.03
C ILE A 157 10.02 -16.84 -8.50
N ASN A 158 8.83 -17.09 -7.97
CA ASN A 158 8.65 -17.42 -6.57
C ASN A 158 8.79 -18.93 -6.40
N LEU A 159 9.78 -19.36 -5.64
CA LEU A 159 10.04 -20.76 -5.36
C LEU A 159 9.77 -21.07 -3.88
N PRO A 160 9.36 -22.31 -3.56
CA PRO A 160 9.34 -22.74 -2.17
C PRO A 160 10.77 -22.72 -1.59
N PRO A 161 10.92 -22.53 -0.26
CA PRO A 161 12.22 -22.30 0.39
C PRO A 161 13.21 -23.46 0.18
N ASP A 162 12.71 -24.67 0.00
CA ASP A 162 13.51 -25.88 -0.15
C ASP A 162 14.00 -26.12 -1.59
N ALA A 163 13.39 -25.44 -2.58
CA ALA A 163 13.73 -25.64 -4.00
C ALA A 163 14.76 -24.61 -4.48
N SER A 164 15.91 -25.09 -4.93
CA SER A 164 16.95 -24.27 -5.57
C SER A 164 16.72 -24.09 -7.07
N GLU A 165 16.08 -25.07 -7.70
CA GLU A 165 15.89 -25.17 -9.14
C GLU A 165 14.42 -24.99 -9.51
N TYR A 166 14.19 -24.44 -10.70
CA TYR A 166 12.86 -24.30 -11.28
C TYR A 166 12.78 -25.10 -12.56
N THR A 167 11.81 -26.02 -12.62
CA THR A 167 11.44 -26.70 -13.85
C THR A 167 10.36 -25.90 -14.57
N HIS A 168 10.66 -25.43 -15.77
CA HIS A 168 9.71 -24.65 -16.56
C HIS A 168 8.58 -25.52 -17.11
N ASP A 169 7.37 -25.29 -16.63
CA ASP A 169 6.15 -25.86 -17.19
C ASP A 169 5.55 -24.88 -18.23
N PRO A 170 5.57 -25.19 -19.53
CA PRO A 170 5.07 -24.29 -20.58
C PRO A 170 3.57 -24.05 -20.52
N SER A 171 2.82 -24.84 -19.74
CA SER A 171 1.37 -24.64 -19.57
C SER A 171 1.03 -23.48 -18.64
N LYS A 172 1.94 -23.12 -17.72
CA LYS A 172 1.69 -22.07 -16.71
C LYS A 172 2.22 -20.72 -17.19
N PRO A 173 1.38 -19.67 -17.27
CA PRO A 173 1.86 -18.36 -17.65
C PRO A 173 2.80 -17.79 -16.58
N LEU A 174 3.92 -17.21 -16.99
CA LEU A 174 4.87 -16.59 -16.08
C LEU A 174 4.29 -15.28 -15.53
N LYS A 175 4.16 -15.20 -14.20
CA LYS A 175 3.64 -14.01 -13.52
C LYS A 175 4.73 -12.97 -13.34
N LYS A 176 4.42 -11.71 -13.65
CA LYS A 176 5.27 -10.56 -13.28
C LYS A 176 4.91 -10.14 -11.85
N PHE A 177 5.89 -10.00 -10.97
CA PHE A 177 5.66 -9.55 -9.60
C PHE A 177 5.74 -8.03 -9.48
N ALA A 178 4.77 -7.40 -8.82
CA ALA A 178 4.76 -5.96 -8.61
C ALA A 178 6.01 -5.48 -7.84
N HIS A 179 6.59 -4.37 -8.29
CA HIS A 179 7.76 -3.70 -7.69
C HIS A 179 9.08 -4.48 -7.69
N MET A 180 9.13 -5.65 -8.34
CA MET A 180 10.34 -6.45 -8.49
C MET A 180 10.85 -6.36 -9.92
N LYS A 181 12.18 -6.23 -10.08
CA LYS A 181 12.82 -6.13 -11.39
C LYS A 181 14.21 -6.73 -11.38
N ILE A 182 14.66 -7.11 -12.58
CA ILE A 182 16.02 -7.59 -12.82
C ILE A 182 16.86 -6.38 -13.22
N HIS A 183 17.93 -6.14 -12.47
CA HIS A 183 18.93 -5.12 -12.71
C HIS A 183 20.25 -5.76 -13.16
N ARG A 184 21.08 -5.02 -13.91
CA ARG A 184 22.45 -5.44 -14.27
C ARG A 184 22.54 -6.88 -14.79
N GLY A 185 21.59 -7.29 -15.63
CA GLY A 185 21.55 -8.61 -16.26
C GLY A 185 20.98 -9.73 -15.38
N SER A 186 21.39 -9.87 -14.12
CA SER A 186 20.97 -10.99 -13.23
C SER A 186 20.60 -10.58 -11.81
N MET A 187 20.92 -9.35 -11.40
CA MET A 187 20.72 -8.90 -10.04
C MET A 187 19.25 -8.64 -9.76
N LEU A 188 18.67 -9.37 -8.80
CA LEU A 188 17.31 -9.13 -8.35
C LEU A 188 17.24 -7.83 -7.53
N SER A 189 16.29 -6.96 -7.85
CA SER A 189 16.16 -5.66 -7.19
C SER A 189 14.70 -5.30 -6.96
N GLY A 190 14.44 -4.81 -5.76
CA GLY A 190 13.11 -4.43 -5.29
C GLY A 190 13.17 -4.00 -3.84
N PRO A 191 12.11 -3.36 -3.33
CA PRO A 191 12.02 -2.96 -1.94
C PRO A 191 11.95 -4.19 -1.02
N PHE A 192 12.57 -4.09 0.16
CA PHE A 192 12.52 -5.11 1.24
C PHE A 192 13.14 -6.48 0.90
N LEU A 193 13.82 -6.62 -0.22
CA LEU A 193 14.55 -7.85 -0.56
C LEU A 193 15.83 -8.00 0.27
N GLN A 194 16.02 -9.19 0.82
CA GLN A 194 17.25 -9.60 1.50
C GLN A 194 17.98 -10.62 0.61
N PRO A 195 19.13 -10.29 0.01
CA PRO A 195 19.82 -11.19 -0.89
C PRO A 195 20.33 -12.44 -0.17
N ILE A 196 20.23 -13.60 -0.82
CA ILE A 196 20.73 -14.87 -0.29
C ILE A 196 22.21 -14.99 -0.63
N LYS A 197 23.03 -15.23 0.39
CA LYS A 197 24.48 -15.41 0.23
C LYS A 197 24.78 -16.61 -0.68
N GLY A 198 25.79 -16.49 -1.55
CA GLY A 198 26.22 -17.56 -2.46
C GLY A 198 25.41 -17.68 -3.76
N THR A 199 24.51 -16.74 -4.06
CA THR A 199 23.70 -16.75 -5.29
C THR A 199 23.91 -15.53 -6.19
N ASP A 200 25.02 -14.80 -6.03
CA ASP A 200 25.38 -13.61 -6.81
C ASP A 200 24.26 -12.56 -6.94
N ASN A 201 23.46 -12.40 -5.87
CA ASN A 201 22.27 -11.53 -5.82
C ASN A 201 21.16 -11.88 -6.82
N CYS A 202 21.17 -13.10 -7.37
CA CYS A 202 20.11 -13.62 -8.24
C CYS A 202 18.92 -14.17 -7.42
N ALA A 203 19.15 -14.50 -6.14
CA ALA A 203 18.10 -14.92 -5.22
C ALA A 203 17.99 -13.97 -4.02
N ALA A 204 16.77 -13.73 -3.59
CA ALA A 204 16.49 -12.93 -2.39
C ALA A 204 15.28 -13.48 -1.62
N LEU A 205 15.31 -13.28 -0.31
CA LEU A 205 14.20 -13.50 0.60
C LEU A 205 13.40 -12.20 0.75
N LEU A 206 12.08 -12.32 0.75
CA LEU A 206 11.16 -11.27 1.12
C LEU A 206 10.43 -11.71 2.40
N LYS A 207 10.73 -11.04 3.51
CA LYS A 207 10.09 -11.29 4.80
C LYS A 207 9.02 -10.25 5.08
N VAL A 208 7.87 -10.69 5.61
CA VAL A 208 6.82 -9.81 6.11
C VAL A 208 7.41 -8.88 7.18
N GLN A 209 7.35 -7.58 6.93
CA GLN A 209 7.83 -6.53 7.83
C GLN A 209 6.72 -5.49 8.07
N GLU A 210 6.71 -4.89 9.26
CA GLU A 210 5.79 -3.79 9.56
C GLU A 210 5.98 -2.62 8.60
N GLY A 211 4.87 -2.10 8.08
CA GLY A 211 4.84 -0.92 7.22
C GLY A 211 5.38 -1.15 5.80
N MET A 212 5.50 -2.41 5.36
CA MET A 212 5.91 -2.72 3.99
C MET A 212 4.99 -2.11 2.94
N TRP A 213 3.70 -1.96 3.25
CA TRP A 213 2.68 -1.32 2.43
C TRP A 213 2.26 0.04 2.99
N GLU A 214 3.04 0.63 3.90
CA GLU A 214 2.68 1.90 4.53
C GLU A 214 2.85 3.08 3.59
N ASP A 215 1.81 3.91 3.47
CA ASP A 215 1.96 5.24 2.88
C ASP A 215 2.58 6.17 3.95
N LYS A 216 3.91 6.30 3.97
CA LYS A 216 4.63 7.05 5.04
C LYS A 216 4.16 8.50 5.13
N LEU A 217 3.93 8.97 6.35
CA LEU A 217 3.61 10.38 6.60
C LEU A 217 4.91 11.19 6.64
N GLY A 218 4.91 12.33 5.96
CA GLY A 218 6.00 13.29 6.07
C GLY A 218 6.13 13.79 7.50
N HIS A 219 7.34 13.69 8.06
CA HIS A 219 7.68 14.28 9.34
C HIS A 219 8.66 15.44 9.15
N LYS A 220 8.66 16.39 10.08
CA LYS A 220 9.52 17.57 10.00
C LYS A 220 10.90 17.23 10.57
N VAL A 221 11.93 17.25 9.72
CA VAL A 221 13.33 17.13 10.15
C VAL A 221 13.77 18.43 10.83
N ASP A 222 14.24 18.34 12.08
CA ASP A 222 14.70 19.45 12.92
C ASP A 222 13.69 20.60 13.06
N GLY A 223 12.41 20.29 13.32
CA GLY A 223 11.36 21.31 13.45
C GLY A 223 10.86 21.91 12.12
N GLY A 224 11.43 21.46 10.99
CA GLY A 224 11.10 21.92 9.65
C GLY A 224 11.88 23.18 9.25
N GLU A 225 11.71 23.64 8.01
CA GLU A 225 12.56 24.68 7.41
C GLU A 225 12.67 25.96 8.27
N ARG A 226 11.55 26.48 8.78
CA ARG A 226 11.53 27.74 9.57
C ARG A 226 12.27 27.65 10.91
N ARG A 227 12.20 26.50 11.59
CA ARG A 227 12.75 26.32 12.95
C ARG A 227 14.06 25.55 12.99
N ARG A 228 14.56 25.07 11.85
CA ARG A 228 15.76 24.24 11.75
C ARG A 228 16.99 24.90 12.38
N ALA A 229 17.24 26.18 12.10
CA ALA A 229 18.39 26.90 12.65
C ALA A 229 18.27 27.05 14.18
N GLU A 230 17.10 27.42 14.67
CA GLU A 230 16.81 27.59 16.10
C GLU A 230 16.95 26.26 16.85
N VAL A 231 16.33 25.18 16.37
CA VAL A 231 16.37 23.85 16.99
C VAL A 231 17.82 23.33 17.04
N ARG A 232 18.59 23.50 15.96
CA ARG A 232 20.01 23.10 15.93
C ARG A 232 20.89 23.96 16.83
N ALA A 233 20.58 25.25 16.99
CA ALA A 233 21.31 26.12 17.92
C ALA A 233 21.04 25.70 19.37
N LYS A 234 19.78 25.49 19.74
CA LYS A 234 19.38 24.99 21.07
C LYS A 234 20.01 23.65 21.40
N LYS A 235 19.97 22.70 20.46
CA LYS A 235 20.61 21.39 20.62
C LYS A 235 22.12 21.51 20.89
N ARG A 236 22.83 22.33 20.09
CA ARG A 236 24.27 22.57 20.30
C ARG A 236 24.59 23.22 21.65
N SER A 237 23.77 24.16 22.11
CA SER A 237 23.97 24.77 23.43
C SER A 237 23.76 23.77 24.58
N GLU A 238 22.77 22.88 24.46
CA GLU A 238 22.52 21.82 25.44
C GLU A 238 23.66 20.79 25.46
N GLU A 239 24.17 20.39 24.30
CA GLU A 239 25.33 19.50 24.17
C GLU A 239 26.57 20.10 24.83
N ARG A 240 26.86 21.38 24.61
CA ARG A 240 27.98 22.07 25.29
C ARG A 240 27.79 22.06 26.80
N ARG A 241 26.59 22.39 27.30
CA ARG A 241 26.30 22.41 28.74
C ARG A 241 26.46 21.03 29.38
N LYS A 242 26.10 19.95 28.67
CA LYS A 242 26.27 18.58 29.14
C LYS A 242 27.72 18.09 29.06
N GLY A 243 28.49 18.50 28.07
CA GLY A 243 29.89 18.11 27.90
C GLY A 243 30.87 18.86 28.81
N THR A 244 30.43 19.96 29.43
CA THR A 244 31.21 20.71 30.44
C THR A 244 30.93 20.25 31.89
N ALA A 245 30.15 19.18 32.08
CA ALA A 245 29.94 18.52 33.36
C ALA A 245 30.67 17.17 33.36
#